data_AF-A0A2N0TR00-F1
#
_entry.id   AF-A0A2N0TR00-F1
#
_cell.length_a   1.000
_cell.length_b   1.000
_cell.length_c   1.000
_cell.angle_alpha   90.00
_cell.angle_beta   90.00
_cell.angle_gamma   90.00
#
_symmetry.space_group_name_H-M   'P 1'
#
loop_
_entity.id
_entity.type
_entity.pdbx_description
1 polymer ?
#
loop_
_entity_poly.entity_id
_entity_poly.type
_entity_poly.pdbx_seq_one_letter_code
_entity_poly.pdbx_strand_id
1 'polypeptide(L)'
;MILKNFYSVLNSSEENGKQLTQIKINKDHEIYDGHFPGRPVTPGVILMNLFKEEAERRCGCKLQFKKGNNVKFMAVVDPNTDAVLNLETEITEENQEIRLKGIAKNSAGISLKINSLYKKFQS
;
A
#
# COMPACT_ATOMS: atom_id res chain seq x y z
N MET A 1 -9.23 8.38 2.72
CA MET A 1 -7.77 8.33 2.84
C MET A 1 -7.44 8.58 4.29
N ILE A 2 -6.71 7.67 4.94
CA ILE A 2 -6.40 7.81 6.39
C ILE A 2 -5.35 8.90 6.61
N LEU A 3 -4.34 9.00 5.74
CA LEU A 3 -3.33 10.06 5.77
C LEU A 3 -3.45 10.93 4.53
N LYS A 4 -3.92 12.16 4.70
CA LYS A 4 -4.03 13.12 3.59
C LYS A 4 -2.63 13.49 3.09
N ASN A 5 -2.44 13.53 1.78
CA ASN A 5 -1.18 13.95 1.14
C ASN A 5 0.05 13.10 1.50
N PHE A 6 -0.14 11.85 1.94
CA PHE A 6 0.96 10.94 2.24
C PHE A 6 1.68 10.44 0.98
N TYR A 7 0.96 10.23 -0.12
CA TYR A 7 1.56 9.83 -1.39
C TYR A 7 0.78 10.38 -2.58
N SER A 8 1.42 10.35 -3.75
CA SER A 8 0.80 10.58 -5.05
C SER A 8 1.04 9.40 -5.99
N VAL A 9 0.06 9.07 -6.83
CA VAL A 9 0.24 8.09 -7.91
C VAL A 9 1.02 8.74 -9.06
N LEU A 10 2.14 8.15 -9.45
CA LEU A 10 2.95 8.59 -10.59
C LEU A 10 2.54 7.90 -11.89
N ASN A 11 2.32 6.59 -11.83
CA ASN A 11 1.90 5.77 -12.95
C ASN A 11 1.04 4.61 -12.47
N SER A 12 0.17 4.11 -13.34
CA SER A 12 -0.78 3.05 -13.04
C SER A 12 -1.13 2.30 -14.33
N SER A 13 -0.77 1.02 -14.39
CA SER A 13 -1.08 0.13 -15.53
C SER A 13 -1.63 -1.21 -15.03
N GLU A 14 -1.94 -2.09 -15.99
CA GLU A 14 -2.32 -3.48 -15.78
C GLU A 14 -1.56 -4.37 -16.76
N GLU A 15 -1.01 -5.47 -16.27
CA GLU A 15 -0.25 -6.45 -17.06
C GLU A 15 -0.47 -7.86 -16.50
N ASN A 16 -0.86 -8.81 -17.35
CA ASN A 16 -1.04 -10.23 -16.98
C ASN A 16 -1.93 -10.44 -15.73
N GLY A 17 -3.03 -9.68 -15.61
CA GLY A 17 -3.96 -9.76 -14.48
C GLY A 17 -3.43 -9.13 -13.17
N LYS A 18 -2.25 -8.48 -13.21
CA LYS A 18 -1.70 -7.71 -12.11
C LYS A 18 -1.81 -6.22 -12.38
N GLN A 19 -2.16 -5.47 -11.36
CA GLN A 19 -2.15 -4.02 -11.38
C GLN A 19 -0.78 -3.55 -10.92
N LEU A 20 -0.15 -2.70 -11.72
CA LEU A 20 1.16 -2.13 -11.45
C LEU A 20 0.99 -0.64 -11.18
N THR A 21 1.29 -0.21 -9.96
CA THR A 21 1.09 1.19 -9.56
C THR A 21 2.38 1.72 -8.97
N GLN A 22 2.93 2.75 -9.59
CA GLN A 22 4.07 3.49 -9.05
C GLN A 22 3.56 4.69 -8.26
N ILE A 23 4.01 4.82 -7.02
CA ILE A 23 3.68 5.93 -6.14
C ILE A 23 4.94 6.64 -5.67
N LYS A 24 4.78 7.92 -5.30
CA LYS A 24 5.79 8.69 -4.60
C LYS A 24 5.26 9.05 -3.22
N ILE A 25 5.94 8.60 -2.18
CA ILE A 25 5.66 8.99 -0.80
C ILE A 25 6.16 10.41 -0.57
N ASN A 26 5.39 11.19 0.18
CA ASN A 26 5.79 12.49 0.64
C ASN A 26 6.73 12.36 1.85
N LYS A 27 8.04 12.50 1.61
CA LYS A 27 9.07 12.43 2.67
C LYS A 27 8.91 13.49 3.77
N ASP A 28 8.20 14.59 3.48
CA ASP A 28 8.00 15.72 4.38
C ASP A 28 6.63 15.61 5.12
N HIS A 29 6.01 14.43 5.14
CA HIS A 29 4.74 14.19 5.81
C HIS A 29 4.92 14.14 7.35
N GLU A 30 4.03 14.79 8.10
CA GLU A 30 4.06 14.93 9.57
C GLU A 30 4.17 13.60 10.35
N ILE A 31 3.78 12.48 9.73
CA ILE A 31 3.91 11.14 10.33
C ILE A 31 5.37 10.80 10.69
N TYR A 32 6.32 11.35 9.93
CA TYR A 32 7.74 11.10 10.14
C TYR A 32 8.30 11.85 11.35
N ASP A 33 7.60 12.89 11.85
CA ASP A 33 7.96 13.56 13.11
C ASP A 33 7.85 12.59 14.29
N GLY A 34 6.96 11.59 14.19
CA GLY A 34 6.78 10.52 15.18
C GLY A 34 7.39 9.18 14.81
N HIS A 35 7.76 8.94 13.55
CA HIS A 35 8.18 7.60 13.09
C HIS A 35 9.42 7.65 12.18
N PHE A 36 10.63 7.81 12.72
CA PHE A 36 10.95 8.15 14.11
C PHE A 36 11.72 9.48 14.12
N PRO A 37 11.66 10.27 15.21
CA PRO A 37 12.47 11.48 15.34
C PRO A 37 13.95 11.22 15.00
N GLY A 38 14.49 11.95 14.02
CA GLY A 38 15.88 11.81 13.55
C GLY A 38 16.18 10.56 12.71
N ARG A 39 15.24 9.64 12.54
CA ARG A 39 15.35 8.44 11.70
C ARG A 39 14.00 8.09 11.07
N PRO A 40 13.58 8.79 10.01
CA PRO A 40 12.28 8.59 9.40
C PRO A 40 12.17 7.19 8.77
N VAL A 41 11.06 6.53 9.06
CA VAL A 41 10.71 5.19 8.59
C VAL A 41 9.22 5.19 8.29
N THR A 42 8.79 4.63 7.17
CA THR A 42 7.35 4.48 6.89
C THR A 42 6.77 3.40 7.80
N PRO A 43 5.72 3.69 8.61
CA PRO A 43 5.13 2.68 9.47
C PRO A 43 4.55 1.52 8.66
N GLY A 44 4.72 0.29 9.14
CA GLY A 44 4.26 -0.91 8.43
C GLY A 44 2.76 -0.90 8.14
N VAL A 45 1.94 -0.38 9.07
CA VAL A 45 0.49 -0.23 8.87
C VAL A 45 0.13 0.73 7.74
N ILE A 46 0.97 1.73 7.46
CA ILE A 46 0.77 2.64 6.34
C ILE A 46 1.09 1.94 5.02
N LEU A 47 2.14 1.12 4.97
CA LEU A 47 2.42 0.27 3.81
C LEU A 47 1.26 -0.69 3.51
N MET A 48 0.62 -1.25 4.55
CA MET A 48 -0.59 -2.05 4.37
C MET A 48 -1.76 -1.22 3.86
N ASN A 49 -1.93 0.02 4.36
CA ASN A 49 -2.99 0.92 3.93
C ASN A 49 -2.85 1.33 2.45
N LEU A 50 -1.63 1.45 1.91
CA LEU A 50 -1.42 1.69 0.48
C LEU A 50 -2.11 0.62 -0.38
N PHE A 51 -2.04 -0.65 0.03
CA PHE A 51 -2.72 -1.75 -0.68
C PHE A 51 -4.23 -1.71 -0.55
N LYS A 52 -4.74 -1.32 0.62
CA LYS A 52 -6.17 -1.08 0.80
C LYS A 52 -6.64 0.03 -0.14
N GLU A 53 -5.97 1.18 -0.14
CA GLU A 53 -6.35 2.33 -0.97
C GLU A 53 -6.19 2.03 -2.47
N GLU A 54 -5.20 1.23 -2.85
CA GLU A 54 -5.09 0.69 -4.21
C GLU A 54 -6.30 -0.16 -4.58
N ALA A 55 -6.71 -1.11 -3.71
CA ALA A 55 -7.90 -1.92 -3.94
C ALA A 55 -9.18 -1.07 -4.00
N GLU A 56 -9.33 -0.06 -3.13
CA GLU A 56 -10.46 0.87 -3.19
C GLU A 56 -10.50 1.63 -4.53
N ARG A 57 -9.34 2.10 -5.01
CA ARG A 57 -9.22 2.82 -6.29
C ARG A 57 -9.56 1.92 -7.48
N ARG A 58 -9.14 0.65 -7.46
CA ARG A 58 -9.39 -0.31 -8.54
C ARG A 58 -10.81 -0.86 -8.54
N CYS A 59 -11.39 -1.12 -7.37
CA CYS A 59 -12.74 -1.67 -7.23
C CYS A 59 -13.84 -0.60 -7.17
N GLY A 60 -13.49 0.69 -7.10
CA GLY A 60 -14.47 1.79 -7.05
C GLY A 60 -15.38 1.77 -5.81
N CYS A 61 -14.95 1.13 -4.71
CA CYS A 61 -15.73 1.01 -3.48
C CYS A 61 -14.86 1.18 -2.24
N LYS A 62 -15.48 1.49 -1.11
CA LYS A 62 -14.79 1.53 0.18
C LYS A 62 -14.61 0.14 0.74
N LEU A 63 -13.48 -0.07 1.42
CA LEU A 63 -13.11 -1.37 1.95
C LEU A 63 -12.91 -1.28 3.47
N GLN A 64 -13.35 -2.32 4.16
CA GLN A 64 -13.03 -2.55 5.56
C GLN A 64 -12.05 -3.72 5.64
N PHE A 65 -10.92 -3.53 6.32
CA PHE A 65 -9.96 -4.61 6.53
C PHE A 65 -10.58 -5.68 7.43
N LYS A 66 -10.60 -6.93 6.95
CA LYS A 66 -11.14 -8.08 7.69
C LYS A 66 -10.03 -8.94 8.27
N LYS A 67 -9.01 -9.26 7.46
CA LYS A 67 -7.91 -10.14 7.87
C LYS A 67 -6.66 -9.94 7.02
N GLY A 68 -5.49 -10.02 7.64
CA GLY A 68 -4.20 -10.21 6.95
C GLY A 68 -3.78 -11.68 7.06
N ASN A 69 -4.01 -12.48 6.02
CA ASN A 69 -3.63 -13.90 6.03
C ASN A 69 -2.11 -14.09 6.10
N ASN A 70 -1.37 -13.20 5.45
CA ASN A 70 0.08 -13.15 5.53
C ASN A 70 0.55 -11.71 5.35
N VAL A 71 1.38 -11.22 6.26
CA VAL A 71 1.99 -9.88 6.16
C VAL A 71 3.46 -10.03 6.54
N LYS A 72 4.36 -9.74 5.60
CA LYS A 72 5.81 -9.84 5.81
C LYS A 72 6.45 -8.49 5.49
N PHE A 73 6.96 -7.82 6.52
CA PHE A 73 7.80 -6.65 6.39
C PHE A 73 9.24 -7.13 6.15
N MET A 74 9.69 -6.98 4.91
CA MET A 74 10.96 -7.54 4.44
C MET A 74 12.10 -6.52 4.59
N ALA A 75 11.80 -5.23 4.50
CA ALA A 75 12.77 -4.15 4.64
C ALA A 75 12.09 -2.87 5.16
N VAL A 76 12.90 -2.00 5.76
CA VAL A 76 12.52 -0.65 6.18
C VAL A 76 12.35 0.24 4.95
N VAL A 77 11.32 1.10 4.94
CA VAL A 77 11.15 2.13 3.91
C VAL A 77 11.49 3.48 4.50
N ASP A 78 12.71 3.94 4.24
CA ASP A 78 13.15 5.30 4.56
C ASP A 78 12.80 6.24 3.39
N PRO A 79 11.89 7.22 3.59
CA PRO A 79 11.44 8.09 2.51
C PRO A 79 12.53 9.06 2.00
N ASN A 80 13.61 9.26 2.75
CA ASN A 80 14.75 10.08 2.32
C ASN A 80 15.74 9.31 1.46
N THR A 81 15.76 7.98 1.57
CA THR A 81 16.62 7.12 0.74
C THR A 81 15.96 6.86 -0.61
N ASP A 82 14.71 6.40 -0.62
CA ASP A 82 13.94 6.17 -1.84
C ASP A 82 12.45 6.34 -1.54
N ALA A 83 11.89 7.45 -2.01
CA ALA A 83 10.48 7.80 -1.83
C ALA A 83 9.54 7.08 -2.83
N VAL A 84 10.08 6.40 -3.85
CA VAL A 84 9.27 5.76 -4.89
C VAL A 84 9.03 4.30 -4.52
N LEU A 85 7.75 3.91 -4.47
CA LEU A 85 7.33 2.51 -4.31
C LEU A 85 6.60 2.05 -5.56
N ASN A 86 6.95 0.85 -6.01
CA ASN A 86 6.20 0.11 -7.02
C ASN A 86 5.35 -0.92 -6.29
N LEU A 87 4.04 -0.80 -6.44
CA LEU A 87 3.04 -1.70 -5.92
C LEU A 87 2.61 -2.65 -7.05
N GLU A 88 2.77 -3.95 -6.82
CA GLU A 88 2.17 -4.98 -7.65
C GLU A 88 1.01 -5.57 -6.86
N THR A 89 -0.19 -5.55 -7.43
CA THR A 89 -1.37 -6.13 -6.80
C THR A 89 -2.07 -7.11 -7.71
N GLU A 90 -2.61 -8.16 -7.11
CA GLU A 90 -3.58 -9.07 -7.71
C GLU A 90 -4.83 -8.99 -6.83
N ILE A 91 -5.96 -8.66 -7.44
CA ILE A 91 -7.23 -8.46 -6.75
C ILE A 91 -8.22 -9.51 -7.25
N THR A 92 -8.81 -10.26 -6.33
CA THR A 92 -9.89 -11.21 -6.62
C THR A 92 -11.12 -10.79 -5.84
N GLU A 93 -12.24 -10.64 -6.54
CA GLU A 93 -13.54 -10.33 -5.95
C GLU A 93 -14.38 -11.60 -5.82
N GLU A 94 -14.88 -11.87 -4.62
CA GLU A 94 -15.80 -12.97 -4.31
C GLU A 94 -16.96 -12.43 -3.46
N ASN A 95 -18.16 -12.34 -4.04
CA ASN A 95 -19.35 -11.80 -3.38
C ASN A 95 -19.15 -10.36 -2.86
N GLN A 96 -19.13 -10.18 -1.53
CA GLN A 96 -18.93 -8.90 -0.85
C GLN A 96 -17.51 -8.77 -0.26
N GLU A 97 -16.60 -9.64 -0.68
CA GLU A 97 -15.22 -9.69 -0.18
C GLU A 97 -14.22 -9.46 -1.32
N ILE A 98 -13.11 -8.78 -0.96
CA ILE A 98 -11.97 -8.56 -1.84
C ILE A 98 -10.76 -9.25 -1.22
N ARG A 99 -10.18 -10.20 -1.96
CA ARG A 99 -8.86 -10.77 -1.67
C ARG A 99 -7.83 -9.95 -2.42
N LEU A 100 -6.78 -9.53 -1.72
CA LEU A 100 -5.65 -8.85 -2.32
C LEU A 100 -4.36 -9.58 -1.98
N LYS A 101 -3.56 -9.90 -3.00
CA LYS A 101 -2.14 -10.19 -2.86
C LYS A 101 -1.36 -8.98 -3.36
N GLY A 102 -0.38 -8.53 -2.59
CA GLY A 102 0.38 -7.32 -2.84
C GLY A 102 1.87 -7.48 -2.58
N ILE A 103 2.69 -6.85 -3.41
CA ILE A 103 4.13 -6.68 -3.20
C ILE A 103 4.46 -5.20 -3.34
N ALA A 104 5.09 -4.61 -2.32
CA ALA A 104 5.67 -3.28 -2.42
C ALA A 104 7.19 -3.43 -2.54
N LYS A 105 7.78 -2.74 -3.51
CA LYS A 105 9.22 -2.77 -3.76
C LYS A 105 9.74 -1.41 -4.23
N ASN A 106 10.98 -1.12 -3.92
CA ASN A 106 11.73 0.03 -4.44
C ASN A 106 13.03 -0.45 -5.09
N SER A 107 13.95 0.47 -5.38
CA SER A 107 15.25 0.14 -5.96
C SER A 107 16.10 -0.81 -5.08
N ALA A 108 15.91 -0.79 -3.76
CA ALA A 108 16.63 -1.63 -2.80
C ALA A 108 16.05 -3.05 -2.65
N GLY A 109 14.83 -3.30 -3.14
CA GLY A 109 14.18 -4.60 -3.09
C GLY A 109 12.76 -4.57 -2.54
N ILE A 110 12.29 -5.71 -2.03
CA ILE A 110 10.93 -5.86 -1.51
C ILE A 110 10.86 -5.33 -0.08
N SER A 111 9.90 -4.44 0.19
CA SER A 111 9.64 -3.91 1.53
C SER A 111 8.45 -4.60 2.23
N LEU A 112 7.40 -4.93 1.48
CA LEU A 112 6.20 -5.60 2.01
C LEU A 112 5.69 -6.66 1.05
N LYS A 113 5.33 -7.83 1.60
CA LYS A 113 4.43 -8.79 0.96
C LYS A 113 3.17 -8.92 1.79
N ILE A 114 2.00 -8.83 1.17
CA ILE A 114 0.71 -8.91 1.85
C ILE A 114 -0.26 -9.85 1.11
N ASN A 115 -0.96 -10.68 1.87
CA ASN A 115 -2.20 -11.35 1.47
C ASN A 115 -3.27 -10.93 2.47
N SER A 116 -4.29 -10.24 1.99
CA SER A 116 -5.31 -9.60 2.82
C SER A 116 -6.71 -9.85 2.28
N LEU A 117 -7.67 -9.79 3.18
CA LEU A 117 -9.10 -9.92 2.91
C LEU A 117 -9.79 -8.66 3.42
N TYR A 118 -10.58 -8.06 2.55
CA TYR A 118 -11.41 -6.90 2.85
C TYR A 118 -12.87 -7.24 2.61
N LYS A 119 -13.76 -6.53 3.31
CA LYS A 119 -15.19 -6.50 3.03
C LYS A 119 -15.53 -5.18 2.32
N LYS A 120 -16.39 -5.23 1.31
CA LYS A 120 -16.98 -4.03 0.71
C LYS A 120 -17.81 -3.29 1.76
N PHE A 121 -17.55 -2.00 1.91
CA PHE A 121 -18.28 -1.12 2.79
C PHE A 121 -19.32 -0.37 1.95
N GLN A 122 -20.60 -0.68 2.17
CA GLN A 122 -21.69 0.14 1.66
C GLN A 122 -21.82 1.35 2.58
N SER A 123 -21.64 2.54 2.01
CA SER A 123 -22.03 3.80 2.63
C SER A 123 -23.52 4.03 2.48
#